data_AF-A0A7W2YU22-F1
#
_entry.id   AF-A0A7W2YU22-F1
#
_cell.length_a   1.000
_cell.length_b   1.000
_cell.length_c   1.000
_cell.angle_alpha   90.00
_cell.angle_beta   90.00
_cell.angle_gamma   90.00
#
_symmetry.space_group_name_H-M   'P 1'
#
loop_
_entity.id
_entity.type
_entity.pdbx_description
1 polymer ?
#
loop_
_entity_poly.entity_id
_entity_poly.type
_entity_poly.pdbx_seq_one_letter_code
_entity_poly.pdbx_strand_id
1 'polypeptide(L)'
;MYEADSAALDELPAGARVVIRLPGGHRLANVLLGCFDRGLVAVPLHPRAGDADLAAGAARVAAAAVVDIHGVRPTGLPDAHPTPEAPALIMFTSGSTGPQKGVVLSRRAVLGNARRTAVLHGITPNRPHGTCLPLYHCNALVMSLLGTHLTGTPLTLHPAFDPAGYFAALDASGARTASIVPALLADLVEAAPAWPDGLDYLITAAAPLTADLARRFHSRYGPRLRQGYGLTEAVNFSFTMPLLDDTDFRTHYLERTPPVGVPLPGTELHLESGEVWIRTPDLMTGYWQDPRTTAATVTDDGWLRTGDLGELRDGLLVLRGRAGERINRGGEKHHPLDIEHGWRRAGLTGRFAAVAVDEPTLGDDVALVATEQPVPEVRTLYERSPLRPAVVQFGGYRATATGKPQRRAMSRPLAARRLAPARYDRLLRHAAATARHLLDSGTDDQALRSLAEHTAARHPGTGDDTVLAAYDFLREHWHAPDDAELARAKARWRAKLLAAWPLSVHGELAAELAARHGAEEGPVPWGVETRLDGGALVLLPHGPAPGGPARPLGPLLSFLGVPGSGGADRWEWLSRQRDGGTSLTGCSVLRAGRHDAGGVLWARHPGSGPNEHMGATE
;
A
#
# COMPACT_ATOMS: atom_id res chain seq x y z
N MET A 1 1.33 -3.93 -41.29
CA MET A 1 0.87 -3.07 -40.18
C MET A 1 1.96 -2.13 -39.71
N TYR A 2 3.19 -2.59 -39.39
CA TYR A 2 4.29 -1.68 -39.01
C TYR A 2 4.63 -0.62 -40.08
N GLU A 3 4.76 -1.01 -41.36
CA GLU A 3 5.01 -0.06 -42.45
C GLU A 3 3.87 0.95 -42.62
N ALA A 4 2.63 0.52 -42.42
CA ALA A 4 1.46 1.39 -42.46
C ALA A 4 1.42 2.36 -41.28
N ASP A 5 1.75 1.90 -40.06
CA ASP A 5 1.88 2.75 -38.89
C ASP A 5 3.02 3.77 -39.10
N SER A 6 4.16 3.35 -39.66
CA SER A 6 5.29 4.24 -39.97
C SER A 6 4.90 5.32 -40.98
N ALA A 7 4.28 4.94 -42.10
CA ALA A 7 3.87 5.88 -43.14
C ALA A 7 2.88 6.93 -42.60
N ALA A 8 1.92 6.51 -41.77
CA ALA A 8 0.98 7.45 -41.15
C ALA A 8 1.64 8.39 -40.13
N LEU A 9 2.70 7.95 -39.43
CA LEU A 9 3.48 8.82 -38.54
C LEU A 9 4.41 9.76 -39.33
N ASP A 10 4.85 9.40 -40.54
CA ASP A 10 5.66 10.24 -41.43
C ASP A 10 4.90 11.49 -41.93
N GLU A 11 3.56 11.42 -41.99
CA GLU A 11 2.71 12.55 -42.39
C GLU A 11 2.55 13.61 -41.29
N LEU A 12 2.90 13.29 -40.04
CA LEU A 12 2.72 14.19 -38.91
C LEU A 12 3.90 15.18 -38.78
N PRO A 13 3.63 16.47 -38.51
CA PRO A 13 4.69 17.45 -38.31
C PRO A 13 5.42 17.20 -36.98
N ALA A 14 6.71 17.54 -36.93
CA ALA A 14 7.48 17.50 -35.68
C ALA A 14 6.78 18.32 -34.59
N GLY A 15 6.76 17.79 -33.36
CA GLY A 15 6.01 18.35 -32.23
C GLY A 15 4.56 17.87 -32.14
N ALA A 16 4.02 17.20 -33.16
CA ALA A 16 2.70 16.60 -33.08
C ALA A 16 2.66 15.52 -31.97
N ARG A 17 1.56 15.53 -31.21
CA ARG A 17 1.33 14.63 -30.07
C ARG A 17 0.60 13.39 -30.55
N VAL A 18 1.12 12.23 -30.15
CA VAL A 18 0.59 10.92 -30.55
C VAL A 18 0.24 10.13 -29.30
N VAL A 19 -1.06 9.87 -29.08
CA VAL A 19 -1.50 9.00 -27.98
C VAL A 19 -1.39 7.54 -28.41
N ILE A 20 -0.73 6.72 -27.60
CA ILE A 20 -0.40 5.34 -27.97
C ILE A 20 -1.00 4.39 -26.94
N ARG A 21 -1.93 3.53 -27.35
CA ARG A 21 -2.49 2.42 -26.56
C ARG A 21 -2.27 1.10 -27.30
N LEU A 22 -1.11 0.50 -27.07
CA LEU A 22 -0.75 -0.80 -27.63
C LEU A 22 -0.34 -1.78 -26.51
N PRO A 23 -0.58 -3.09 -26.67
CA PRO A 23 0.01 -4.09 -25.79
C PRO A 23 1.53 -4.03 -25.83
N GLY A 24 2.18 -4.55 -24.79
CA GLY A 24 3.64 -4.67 -24.74
C GLY A 24 4.17 -5.50 -25.91
N GLY A 25 5.34 -5.14 -26.42
CA GLY A 25 6.02 -5.88 -27.49
C GLY A 25 6.59 -4.98 -28.59
N HIS A 26 7.03 -5.61 -29.68
CA HIS A 26 7.77 -4.95 -30.76
C HIS A 26 6.99 -3.81 -31.43
N ARG A 27 5.67 -3.94 -31.61
CA ARG A 27 4.86 -2.88 -32.24
C ARG A 27 4.86 -1.60 -31.38
N LEU A 28 4.68 -1.72 -30.07
CA LEU A 28 4.75 -0.58 -29.15
C LEU A 28 6.15 0.05 -29.15
N ALA A 29 7.20 -0.78 -29.07
CA ALA A 29 8.59 -0.32 -29.12
C ALA A 29 8.86 0.48 -30.40
N ASN A 30 8.46 -0.06 -31.55
CA ASN A 30 8.69 0.57 -32.84
C ASN A 30 7.91 1.88 -33.02
N VAL A 31 6.66 1.96 -32.56
CA VAL A 31 5.87 3.21 -32.62
C VAL A 31 6.50 4.28 -31.72
N LEU A 32 6.99 3.91 -30.53
CA LEU A 32 7.66 4.84 -29.62
C LEU A 32 8.97 5.36 -30.19
N LEU A 33 9.81 4.48 -30.76
CA LEU A 33 11.03 4.87 -31.46
C LEU A 33 10.72 5.74 -32.68
N GLY A 34 9.71 5.35 -33.47
CA GLY A 34 9.27 6.09 -34.64
C GLY A 34 8.83 7.51 -34.30
N CYS A 35 8.08 7.69 -33.21
CA CYS A 35 7.75 9.02 -32.69
C CYS A 35 8.99 9.79 -32.28
N PHE A 36 9.89 9.15 -31.54
CA PHE A 36 11.11 9.78 -31.05
C PHE A 36 12.04 10.24 -32.17
N ASP A 37 12.24 9.44 -33.21
CA ASP A 37 13.15 9.75 -34.32
C ASP A 37 12.60 10.89 -35.21
N ARG A 38 11.27 11.00 -35.33
CA ARG A 38 10.58 12.05 -36.09
C ARG A 38 10.37 13.35 -35.32
N GLY A 39 10.75 13.39 -34.04
CA GLY A 39 10.48 14.53 -33.18
C GLY A 39 9.00 14.71 -32.81
N LEU A 40 8.21 13.63 -32.86
CA LEU A 40 6.84 13.59 -32.36
C LEU A 40 6.85 13.44 -30.84
N VAL A 41 5.78 13.89 -30.18
CA VAL A 41 5.59 13.76 -28.74
C VAL A 41 4.78 12.50 -28.45
N ALA A 42 5.44 11.46 -27.92
CA ALA A 42 4.74 10.24 -27.56
C ALA A 42 4.00 10.39 -26.22
N VAL A 43 2.75 9.93 -26.19
CA VAL A 43 1.89 9.93 -25.01
C VAL A 43 1.38 8.50 -24.76
N PRO A 44 2.22 7.61 -24.21
CA PRO A 44 1.83 6.22 -24.01
C PRO A 44 0.81 6.09 -22.88
N LEU A 45 -0.24 5.31 -23.12
CA LEU A 45 -1.25 4.95 -22.15
C LEU A 45 -1.11 3.49 -21.74
N HIS A 46 -1.75 3.14 -20.61
CA HIS A 46 -1.85 1.75 -20.20
C HIS A 46 -2.63 0.93 -21.25
N PRO A 47 -2.22 -0.30 -21.63
CA PRO A 47 -2.89 -1.08 -22.66
C PRO A 47 -4.34 -1.43 -22.35
N ARG A 48 -4.67 -1.51 -21.05
CA ARG A 48 -6.05 -1.74 -20.56
C ARG A 48 -6.89 -0.47 -20.42
N ALA A 49 -6.40 0.69 -20.86
CA ALA A 49 -7.20 1.92 -20.86
C ALA A 49 -8.40 1.77 -21.82
N GLY A 50 -9.60 2.10 -21.36
CA GLY A 50 -10.82 1.98 -22.17
C GLY A 50 -10.82 2.96 -23.34
N ASP A 51 -11.74 2.80 -24.30
CA ASP A 51 -11.86 3.74 -25.42
C ASP A 51 -12.20 5.16 -24.96
N ALA A 52 -12.97 5.28 -23.88
CA ALA A 52 -13.24 6.57 -23.24
C ALA A 52 -11.96 7.23 -22.70
N ASP A 53 -11.08 6.46 -22.04
CA ASP A 53 -9.79 6.96 -21.54
C ASP A 53 -8.87 7.37 -22.69
N LEU A 54 -8.89 6.61 -23.80
CA LEU A 54 -8.11 6.90 -25.00
C LEU A 54 -8.57 8.21 -25.64
N ALA A 55 -9.87 8.39 -25.82
CA ALA A 55 -10.46 9.61 -26.37
C ALA A 55 -10.23 10.81 -25.45
N ALA A 56 -10.43 10.64 -24.13
CA ALA A 56 -10.16 11.68 -23.14
C ALA A 56 -8.68 12.06 -23.10
N GLY A 57 -7.77 11.09 -23.19
CA GLY A 57 -6.33 11.32 -23.28
C GLY A 57 -5.95 12.12 -24.53
N ALA A 58 -6.48 11.73 -25.70
CA ALA A 58 -6.26 12.42 -26.96
C ALA A 58 -6.76 13.87 -26.94
N ALA A 59 -7.97 14.10 -26.42
CA ALA A 59 -8.51 15.45 -26.26
C ALA A 59 -7.68 16.29 -25.27
N ARG A 60 -7.31 15.70 -24.12
CA ARG A 60 -6.56 16.38 -23.05
C ARG A 60 -5.21 16.92 -23.51
N VAL A 61 -4.54 16.19 -24.39
CA VAL A 61 -3.25 16.61 -24.94
C VAL A 61 -3.38 17.15 -26.35
N ALA A 62 -4.58 17.39 -26.88
CA ALA A 62 -4.81 17.80 -28.27
C ALA A 62 -3.92 17.01 -29.27
N ALA A 63 -3.99 15.68 -29.16
CA ALA A 63 -3.19 14.78 -29.98
C ALA A 63 -3.61 14.85 -31.44
N ALA A 64 -2.64 14.90 -32.36
CA ALA A 64 -2.88 14.89 -33.81
C ALA A 64 -3.26 13.48 -34.30
N ALA A 65 -2.78 12.45 -33.60
CA ALA A 65 -3.08 11.07 -33.91
C ALA A 65 -3.22 10.19 -32.67
N VAL A 66 -3.95 9.10 -32.83
CA VAL A 66 -4.07 8.00 -31.87
C VAL A 66 -3.56 6.73 -32.53
N VAL A 67 -2.76 5.94 -31.82
CA VAL A 67 -2.29 4.62 -32.24
C VAL A 67 -2.84 3.57 -31.30
N ASP A 68 -3.61 2.64 -31.83
CA ASP A 68 -4.12 1.48 -31.09
C ASP A 68 -4.00 0.19 -31.91
N ILE A 69 -4.61 -0.90 -31.42
CA ILE A 69 -4.54 -2.20 -32.09
C ILE A 69 -5.05 -2.16 -33.53
N HIS A 70 -5.92 -1.22 -33.89
CA HIS A 70 -6.50 -1.07 -35.22
C HIS A 70 -5.63 -0.23 -36.18
N GLY A 71 -4.59 0.45 -35.68
CA GLY A 71 -3.69 1.27 -36.50
C GLY A 71 -3.56 2.70 -35.99
N VAL A 72 -3.03 3.57 -36.86
CA VAL A 72 -2.93 5.01 -36.64
C VAL A 72 -4.20 5.68 -37.15
N ARG A 73 -4.82 6.53 -36.32
CA ARG A 73 -6.01 7.33 -36.67
C ARG A 73 -5.74 8.80 -36.39
N PRO A 74 -5.74 9.67 -37.42
CA PRO A 74 -5.73 11.11 -37.22
C PRO A 74 -6.97 11.56 -36.44
N THR A 75 -6.84 12.58 -35.59
CA THR A 75 -7.95 13.08 -34.76
C THR A 75 -8.61 14.35 -35.30
N GLY A 76 -7.97 15.03 -36.27
CA GLY A 76 -8.40 16.34 -36.77
C GLY A 76 -8.18 17.51 -35.80
N LEU A 77 -7.48 17.30 -34.67
CA LEU A 77 -7.10 18.37 -33.74
C LEU A 77 -5.83 19.10 -34.24
N PRO A 78 -5.71 20.42 -34.04
CA PRO A 78 -4.71 21.24 -34.73
C PRO A 78 -3.25 20.91 -34.35
N ASP A 79 -2.37 21.09 -35.35
CA ASP A 79 -0.92 20.93 -35.25
C ASP A 79 -0.30 21.85 -34.19
N ALA A 80 0.72 21.35 -33.47
CA ALA A 80 1.55 22.15 -32.58
C ALA A 80 2.96 22.32 -33.18
N HIS A 81 3.42 23.56 -33.31
CA HIS A 81 4.75 23.89 -33.83
C HIS A 81 5.88 23.51 -32.84
N PRO A 82 7.03 22.98 -33.32
CA PRO A 82 8.14 22.61 -32.45
C PRO A 82 9.00 23.83 -32.06
N THR A 83 9.37 23.94 -30.77
CA THR A 83 10.50 24.76 -30.29
C THR A 83 11.67 23.86 -29.84
N PRO A 84 12.92 24.35 -29.74
CA PRO A 84 14.08 23.57 -29.27
C PRO A 84 13.94 22.96 -27.86
N GLU A 85 13.07 23.50 -27.00
CA GLU A 85 12.67 22.91 -25.72
C GLU A 85 11.55 21.85 -25.86
N ALA A 86 11.29 21.37 -27.08
CA ALA A 86 10.15 20.52 -27.40
C ALA A 86 10.05 19.29 -26.48
N PRO A 87 8.83 18.97 -26.03
CA PRO A 87 8.54 17.69 -25.41
C PRO A 87 8.95 16.54 -26.33
N ALA A 88 9.50 15.47 -25.75
CA ALA A 88 9.59 14.18 -26.41
C ALA A 88 8.52 13.22 -25.89
N LEU A 89 8.18 13.33 -24.60
CA LEU A 89 7.24 12.46 -23.93
C LEU A 89 6.28 13.27 -23.04
N ILE A 90 5.01 12.88 -23.01
CA ILE A 90 4.09 13.26 -21.92
C ILE A 90 3.68 11.97 -21.21
N MET A 91 4.14 11.82 -19.96
CA MET A 91 3.94 10.60 -19.18
C MET A 91 2.89 10.83 -18.10
N PHE A 92 1.75 10.14 -18.19
CA PHE A 92 0.73 10.22 -17.14
C PHE A 92 1.12 9.34 -15.95
N THR A 93 1.28 9.97 -14.79
CA THR A 93 1.53 9.29 -13.53
C THR A 93 0.21 8.83 -12.90
N SER A 94 0.22 7.64 -12.29
CA SER A 94 -0.93 7.12 -11.55
C SER A 94 -1.13 7.95 -10.28
N GLY A 95 -2.08 8.90 -10.32
CA GLY A 95 -2.53 9.59 -9.12
C GLY A 95 -3.22 8.58 -8.19
N SER A 96 -2.73 8.44 -6.95
CA SER A 96 -3.28 7.46 -6.00
C SER A 96 -4.74 7.75 -5.58
N THR A 97 -5.26 8.95 -5.83
CA THR A 97 -6.62 9.38 -5.44
C THR A 97 -7.15 10.60 -6.25
N GLY A 98 -6.52 10.99 -7.36
CA GLY A 98 -6.87 12.21 -8.11
C GLY A 98 -6.57 12.11 -9.61
N PRO A 99 -6.91 13.14 -10.41
CA PRO A 99 -6.68 13.14 -11.85
C PRO A 99 -5.19 12.92 -12.16
N GLN A 100 -4.90 12.04 -13.13
CA GLN A 100 -3.51 11.73 -13.52
C GLN A 100 -2.79 13.00 -13.94
N LYS A 101 -1.55 13.19 -13.48
CA LYS A 101 -0.72 14.33 -13.88
C LYS A 101 0.16 13.93 -15.05
N GLY A 102 0.10 14.70 -16.15
CA GLY A 102 0.96 14.48 -17.32
C GLY A 102 2.29 15.17 -17.10
N VAL A 103 3.38 14.41 -16.95
CA VAL A 103 4.73 14.95 -16.79
C VAL A 103 5.31 15.20 -18.18
N VAL A 104 5.70 16.44 -18.46
CA VAL A 104 6.27 16.84 -19.75
C VAL A 104 7.78 16.69 -19.71
N LEU A 105 8.32 15.80 -20.53
CA LEU A 105 9.75 15.49 -20.60
C LEU A 105 10.32 16.02 -21.91
N SER A 106 11.27 16.96 -21.82
CA SER A 106 11.96 17.49 -23.00
C SER A 106 12.85 16.43 -23.65
N ARG A 107 13.08 16.55 -24.96
CA ARG A 107 14.02 15.67 -25.68
C ARG A 107 15.41 15.68 -25.06
N ARG A 108 15.90 16.86 -24.64
CA ARG A 108 17.21 17.02 -23.98
C ARG A 108 17.31 16.19 -22.71
N ALA A 109 16.30 16.26 -21.83
CA ALA A 109 16.28 15.51 -20.57
C ALA A 109 16.19 14.00 -20.81
N VAL A 110 15.35 13.56 -21.76
CA VAL A 110 15.22 12.15 -22.12
C VAL A 110 16.53 11.58 -22.68
N LEU A 111 17.16 12.27 -23.64
CA LEU A 111 18.46 11.88 -24.20
C LEU A 111 19.57 11.88 -23.14
N GLY A 112 19.60 12.91 -22.29
CA GLY A 112 20.58 13.05 -21.21
C GLY A 112 20.54 11.86 -20.26
N ASN A 113 19.35 11.52 -19.77
CA ASN A 113 19.17 10.41 -18.86
C ASN A 113 19.44 9.05 -19.51
N ALA A 114 18.92 8.82 -20.73
CA ALA A 114 19.15 7.57 -21.47
C ALA A 114 20.64 7.33 -21.72
N ARG A 115 21.41 8.37 -22.08
CA ARG A 115 22.88 8.28 -22.22
C ARG A 115 23.58 7.99 -20.90
N ARG A 116 23.23 8.70 -19.83
CA ARG A 116 23.82 8.47 -18.50
C ARG A 116 23.59 7.05 -18.01
N THR A 117 22.37 6.56 -18.13
CA THR A 117 22.00 5.20 -17.72
C THR A 117 22.64 4.13 -18.61
N ALA A 118 22.73 4.35 -19.92
CA ALA A 118 23.45 3.47 -20.82
C ALA A 118 24.94 3.35 -20.46
N VAL A 119 25.62 4.47 -20.23
CA VAL A 119 27.04 4.48 -19.80
C VAL A 119 27.20 3.77 -18.45
N LEU A 120 26.34 4.09 -17.49
CA LEU A 120 26.38 3.54 -16.13
C LEU A 120 26.25 2.00 -16.09
N HIS A 121 25.42 1.44 -16.97
CA HIS A 121 25.17 0.01 -17.06
C HIS A 121 26.02 -0.68 -18.13
N GLY A 122 26.84 0.08 -18.87
CA GLY A 122 27.65 -0.43 -19.97
C GLY A 122 26.79 -1.05 -21.07
N ILE A 123 25.69 -0.40 -21.43
CA ILE A 123 24.83 -0.77 -22.55
C ILE A 123 25.54 -0.34 -23.83
N THR A 124 26.06 -1.33 -24.56
CA THR A 124 26.83 -1.15 -25.79
C THR A 124 26.50 -2.31 -26.75
N PRO A 125 26.81 -2.21 -28.06
CA PRO A 125 26.46 -3.27 -29.01
C PRO A 125 26.99 -4.67 -28.65
N ASN A 126 28.13 -4.75 -27.94
CA ASN A 126 28.73 -5.98 -27.44
C ASN A 126 28.26 -6.37 -26.02
N ARG A 127 27.39 -5.57 -25.39
CA ARG A 127 26.80 -5.83 -24.07
C ARG A 127 25.29 -5.56 -24.10
N PRO A 128 24.50 -6.43 -24.75
CA PRO A 128 23.06 -6.25 -24.91
C PRO A 128 22.31 -6.13 -23.57
N HIS A 129 21.17 -5.46 -23.60
CA HIS A 129 20.31 -5.24 -22.44
C HIS A 129 18.96 -5.92 -22.63
N GLY A 130 18.41 -6.48 -21.55
CA GLY A 130 17.07 -7.08 -21.53
C GLY A 130 16.09 -6.34 -20.62
N THR A 131 14.80 -6.46 -20.88
CA THR A 131 13.76 -5.96 -19.98
C THR A 131 12.46 -6.76 -20.12
N CYS A 132 11.79 -6.99 -18.99
CA CYS A 132 10.39 -7.43 -18.96
C CYS A 132 9.44 -6.30 -18.55
N LEU A 133 9.94 -5.08 -18.46
CA LEU A 133 9.19 -3.95 -17.91
C LEU A 133 8.34 -3.26 -19.00
N PRO A 134 7.15 -2.74 -18.64
CA PRO A 134 6.27 -2.13 -19.63
C PRO A 134 6.83 -0.81 -20.20
N LEU A 135 6.79 -0.67 -21.53
CA LEU A 135 7.31 0.50 -22.25
C LEU A 135 6.44 1.76 -22.14
N TYR A 136 5.24 1.66 -21.55
CA TYR A 136 4.40 2.81 -21.21
C TYR A 136 4.75 3.43 -19.85
N HIS A 137 5.78 2.92 -19.17
CA HIS A 137 6.37 3.52 -17.98
C HIS A 137 7.75 4.12 -18.28
N CYS A 138 8.07 5.23 -17.62
CA CYS A 138 9.27 6.03 -17.90
C CYS A 138 10.57 5.21 -17.77
N ASN A 139 10.62 4.24 -16.85
CA ASN A 139 11.82 3.42 -16.63
C ASN A 139 12.23 2.63 -17.89
N ALA A 140 11.44 1.64 -18.30
CA ALA A 140 11.75 0.80 -19.45
C ALA A 140 11.83 1.60 -20.76
N LEU A 141 10.98 2.62 -20.89
CA LEU A 141 10.98 3.51 -22.04
C LEU A 141 12.32 4.24 -22.21
N VAL A 142 12.83 4.85 -21.14
CA VAL A 142 14.04 5.68 -21.24
C VAL A 142 15.31 4.82 -21.14
N MET A 143 15.43 3.98 -20.12
CA MET A 143 16.64 3.18 -19.91
C MET A 143 16.78 2.07 -20.94
N SER A 144 15.73 1.26 -21.10
CA SER A 144 15.84 0.04 -21.90
C SER A 144 15.62 0.34 -23.38
N LEU A 145 14.53 0.99 -23.78
CA LEU A 145 14.23 1.23 -25.19
C LEU A 145 15.09 2.34 -25.80
N LEU A 146 15.02 3.56 -25.25
CA LEU A 146 15.79 4.68 -25.79
C LEU A 146 17.29 4.52 -25.51
N GLY A 147 17.68 3.99 -24.35
CA GLY A 147 19.09 3.73 -24.05
C GLY A 147 19.75 2.80 -25.06
N THR A 148 19.14 1.66 -25.38
CA THR A 148 19.69 0.74 -26.39
C THR A 148 19.63 1.30 -27.80
N HIS A 149 18.57 2.03 -28.14
CA HIS A 149 18.44 2.70 -29.45
C HIS A 149 19.57 3.72 -29.66
N LEU A 150 19.87 4.54 -28.66
CA LEU A 150 20.94 5.54 -28.73
C LEU A 150 22.34 4.94 -28.85
N THR A 151 22.55 3.73 -28.34
CA THR A 151 23.84 3.04 -28.38
C THR A 151 23.93 2.00 -29.50
N GLY A 152 22.93 1.89 -30.37
CA GLY A 152 22.88 0.88 -31.44
C GLY A 152 22.91 -0.56 -30.90
N THR A 153 22.40 -0.77 -29.70
CA THR A 153 22.45 -2.04 -28.97
C THR A 153 21.16 -2.83 -29.16
N PRO A 154 21.21 -4.17 -29.34
CA PRO A 154 20.00 -4.98 -29.33
C PRO A 154 19.29 -4.94 -27.97
N LEU A 155 17.96 -4.81 -27.99
CA LEU A 155 17.10 -4.91 -26.81
C LEU A 155 16.34 -6.23 -26.82
N THR A 156 16.49 -7.01 -25.74
CA THR A 156 15.64 -8.17 -25.47
C THR A 156 14.42 -7.72 -24.70
N LEU A 157 13.29 -7.53 -25.41
CA LEU A 157 12.02 -7.15 -24.81
C LEU A 157 11.16 -8.39 -24.57
N HIS A 158 10.89 -8.71 -23.30
CA HIS A 158 9.97 -9.77 -22.91
C HIS A 158 8.58 -9.19 -22.64
N PRO A 159 7.59 -9.34 -23.55
CA PRO A 159 6.34 -8.55 -23.49
C PRO A 159 5.42 -8.86 -22.31
N ALA A 160 5.43 -10.13 -21.88
CA ALA A 160 4.71 -10.62 -20.71
C ALA A 160 5.71 -11.38 -19.85
N PHE A 161 5.81 -11.08 -18.56
CA PHE A 161 6.80 -11.70 -17.69
C PHE A 161 6.44 -13.18 -17.42
N ASP A 162 7.37 -14.08 -17.74
CA ASP A 162 7.33 -15.49 -17.36
C ASP A 162 8.58 -15.79 -16.51
N PRO A 163 8.44 -16.04 -15.20
CA PRO A 163 9.59 -16.24 -14.32
C PRO A 163 10.39 -17.52 -14.66
N ALA A 164 9.79 -18.52 -15.32
CA ALA A 164 10.51 -19.74 -15.70
C ALA A 164 11.33 -19.54 -16.98
N GLY A 165 10.76 -18.87 -17.99
CA GLY A 165 11.40 -18.62 -19.28
C GLY A 165 12.30 -17.38 -19.35
N TYR A 166 12.18 -16.44 -18.41
CA TYR A 166 12.85 -15.13 -18.52
C TYR A 166 14.38 -15.23 -18.66
N PHE A 167 15.03 -16.05 -17.83
CA PHE A 167 16.48 -16.24 -17.90
C PHE A 167 16.93 -16.95 -19.18
N ALA A 168 16.16 -17.92 -19.68
CA ALA A 168 16.44 -18.55 -20.96
C ALA A 168 16.36 -17.54 -22.13
N ALA A 169 15.40 -16.62 -22.10
CA ALA A 169 15.30 -15.55 -23.09
C ALA A 169 16.47 -14.54 -23.02
N LEU A 170 16.94 -14.21 -21.81
CA LEU A 170 18.12 -13.37 -21.63
C LEU A 170 19.39 -14.07 -22.15
N ASP A 171 19.53 -15.37 -21.87
CA ASP A 171 20.67 -16.17 -22.34
C ASP A 171 20.70 -16.29 -23.86
N ALA A 172 19.56 -16.63 -24.48
CA ALA A 172 19.42 -16.78 -25.94
C ALA A 172 19.74 -15.49 -26.71
N SER A 173 19.60 -14.33 -26.07
CA SER A 173 19.90 -13.02 -26.66
C SER A 173 21.28 -12.48 -26.28
N GLY A 174 22.03 -13.17 -25.41
CA GLY A 174 23.32 -12.72 -24.91
C GLY A 174 23.25 -11.46 -24.03
N ALA A 175 22.12 -11.22 -23.36
CA ALA A 175 21.93 -10.05 -22.52
C ALA A 175 22.92 -10.06 -21.34
N ARG A 176 23.66 -8.95 -21.17
CA ARG A 176 24.63 -8.75 -20.08
C ARG A 176 24.01 -8.10 -18.85
N THR A 177 22.95 -7.33 -19.04
CA THR A 177 22.18 -6.71 -17.95
C THR A 177 20.70 -6.80 -18.27
N ALA A 178 19.85 -6.85 -17.24
CA ALA A 178 18.41 -6.78 -17.47
C ALA A 178 17.63 -6.08 -16.36
N SER A 179 16.57 -5.36 -16.73
CA SER A 179 15.73 -4.60 -15.78
C SER A 179 14.51 -5.40 -15.31
N ILE A 180 14.27 -5.42 -13.99
CA ILE A 180 13.15 -6.09 -13.33
C ILE A 180 12.69 -5.33 -12.09
N VAL A 181 11.38 -5.22 -11.83
CA VAL A 181 10.86 -4.56 -10.62
C VAL A 181 10.79 -5.53 -9.44
N PRO A 182 10.84 -5.05 -8.18
CA PRO A 182 10.84 -5.93 -7.00
C PRO A 182 9.68 -6.94 -6.94
N ALA A 183 8.49 -6.59 -7.47
CA ALA A 183 7.36 -7.51 -7.51
C ALA A 183 7.65 -8.75 -8.39
N LEU A 184 8.14 -8.54 -9.62
CA LEU A 184 8.49 -9.62 -10.54
C LEU A 184 9.77 -10.36 -10.09
N LEU A 185 10.68 -9.65 -9.42
CA LEU A 185 11.87 -10.25 -8.83
C LEU A 185 11.52 -11.30 -7.77
N ALA A 186 10.44 -11.10 -6.99
CA ALA A 186 9.98 -12.08 -6.03
C ALA A 186 9.51 -13.38 -6.73
N ASP A 187 8.73 -13.25 -7.80
CA ASP A 187 8.26 -14.39 -8.60
C ASP A 187 9.42 -15.14 -9.28
N LEU A 188 10.43 -14.40 -9.77
CA LEU A 188 11.66 -14.97 -10.35
C LEU A 188 12.45 -15.79 -9.32
N VAL A 189 12.61 -15.26 -8.09
CA VAL A 189 13.32 -15.95 -7.01
C VAL A 189 12.59 -17.23 -6.59
N GLU A 190 11.26 -17.22 -6.61
CA GLU A 190 10.44 -18.40 -6.31
C GLU A 190 10.54 -19.47 -7.40
N ALA A 191 10.43 -19.09 -8.67
CA ALA A 191 10.59 -20.01 -9.80
C ALA A 191 12.02 -20.57 -9.92
N ALA A 192 12.99 -19.84 -9.37
CA ALA A 192 14.37 -20.25 -9.19
C ALA A 192 15.09 -20.77 -10.46
N PRO A 193 14.89 -20.18 -11.67
CA PRO A 193 15.58 -20.62 -12.89
C PRO A 193 17.10 -20.50 -12.77
N ALA A 194 17.83 -21.26 -13.58
CA ALA A 194 19.30 -21.23 -13.63
C ALA A 194 19.79 -19.86 -14.13
N TRP A 195 20.78 -19.29 -13.43
CA TRP A 195 21.35 -18.01 -13.81
C TRP A 195 22.12 -18.12 -15.14
N PRO A 196 21.88 -17.24 -16.13
CA PRO A 196 22.62 -17.27 -17.40
C PRO A 196 24.10 -16.91 -17.24
N ASP A 197 25.00 -17.68 -17.86
CA ASP A 197 26.45 -17.48 -17.74
C ASP A 197 26.91 -16.09 -18.20
N GLY A 198 26.25 -15.54 -19.23
CA GLY A 198 26.56 -14.21 -19.76
C GLY A 198 25.96 -13.04 -18.98
N LEU A 199 25.00 -13.27 -18.08
CA LEU A 199 24.29 -12.19 -17.39
C LEU A 199 25.10 -11.70 -16.18
N ASP A 200 25.46 -10.42 -16.18
CA ASP A 200 26.30 -9.83 -15.12
C ASP A 200 25.47 -9.54 -13.86
N TYR A 201 24.33 -8.86 -14.02
CA TYR A 201 23.43 -8.52 -12.92
C TYR A 201 22.04 -8.10 -13.41
N LEU A 202 21.06 -8.20 -12.51
CA LEU A 202 19.74 -7.59 -12.68
C LEU A 202 19.70 -6.18 -12.10
N ILE A 203 18.95 -5.29 -12.73
CA ILE A 203 18.70 -3.92 -12.29
C ILE A 203 17.28 -3.83 -11.75
N THR A 204 17.13 -3.32 -10.52
CA THR A 204 15.82 -3.17 -9.89
C THR A 204 15.55 -1.77 -9.38
N ALA A 205 14.32 -1.29 -9.59
CA ALA A 205 13.90 0.06 -9.23
C ALA A 205 12.36 0.13 -9.22
N ALA A 206 11.83 1.36 -9.18
CA ALA A 206 10.40 1.67 -9.27
C ALA A 206 9.51 1.12 -8.14
N ALA A 207 10.05 0.39 -7.17
CA ALA A 207 9.44 0.08 -5.87
C ALA A 207 10.56 -0.20 -4.85
N PRO A 208 10.30 -0.14 -3.53
CA PRO A 208 11.30 -0.48 -2.53
C PRO A 208 11.76 -1.94 -2.64
N LEU A 209 13.08 -2.17 -2.66
CA LEU A 209 13.65 -3.50 -2.44
C LEU A 209 13.66 -3.79 -0.94
N THR A 210 13.04 -4.89 -0.52
CA THR A 210 13.08 -5.30 0.88
C THR A 210 14.35 -6.10 1.17
N ALA A 211 14.88 -6.00 2.39
CA ALA A 211 16.02 -6.82 2.83
C ALA A 211 15.71 -8.33 2.75
N ASP A 212 14.44 -8.72 2.96
CA ASP A 212 13.99 -10.09 2.79
C ASP A 212 14.10 -10.58 1.35
N LEU A 213 13.58 -9.81 0.38
CA LEU A 213 13.71 -10.15 -1.03
C LEU A 213 15.17 -10.16 -1.47
N ALA A 214 15.98 -9.22 -0.98
CA ALA A 214 17.42 -9.22 -1.24
C ALA A 214 18.12 -10.46 -0.67
N ARG A 215 17.75 -10.93 0.53
CA ARG A 215 18.28 -12.16 1.14
C ARG A 215 17.93 -13.39 0.32
N ARG A 216 16.66 -13.53 -0.07
CA ARG A 216 16.21 -14.65 -0.90
C ARG A 216 16.92 -14.64 -2.27
N PHE A 217 17.03 -13.48 -2.91
CA PHE A 217 17.80 -13.34 -4.15
C PHE A 217 19.27 -13.71 -3.97
N HIS A 218 19.94 -13.16 -2.95
CA HIS A 218 21.36 -13.41 -2.68
C HIS A 218 21.65 -14.88 -2.40
N SER A 219 20.82 -15.55 -1.60
CA SER A 219 20.98 -16.98 -1.31
C SER A 219 20.95 -17.86 -2.57
N ARG A 220 20.28 -17.39 -3.63
CA ARG A 220 20.10 -18.13 -4.88
C ARG A 220 21.08 -17.74 -5.97
N TYR A 221 21.34 -16.44 -6.10
CA TYR A 221 22.05 -15.86 -7.23
C TYR A 221 23.30 -15.05 -6.84
N GLY A 222 23.57 -14.88 -5.55
CA GLY A 222 24.70 -14.08 -5.05
C GLY A 222 24.49 -12.57 -5.22
N PRO A 223 25.56 -11.77 -5.26
CA PRO A 223 25.50 -10.30 -5.24
C PRO A 223 25.14 -9.67 -6.61
N ARG A 224 24.41 -10.37 -7.47
CA ARG A 224 24.13 -9.99 -8.87
C ARG A 224 22.85 -9.13 -9.03
N LEU A 225 22.61 -8.22 -8.08
CA LEU A 225 21.45 -7.32 -8.08
C LEU A 225 21.86 -5.87 -7.80
N ARG A 226 21.45 -4.96 -8.67
CA ARG A 226 21.77 -3.54 -8.57
C ARG A 226 20.49 -2.72 -8.44
N GLN A 227 20.36 -1.94 -7.37
CA GLN A 227 19.19 -1.10 -7.13
C GLN A 227 19.42 0.31 -7.67
N GLY A 228 18.34 1.01 -8.02
CA GLY A 228 18.36 2.46 -8.08
C GLY A 228 16.99 3.08 -7.90
N TYR A 229 16.97 4.40 -8.00
CA TYR A 229 15.80 5.22 -7.73
C TYR A 229 15.71 6.40 -8.68
N GLY A 230 14.47 6.76 -8.99
CA GLY A 230 14.12 8.03 -9.60
C GLY A 230 12.62 8.08 -9.87
N LEU A 231 12.23 9.16 -10.53
CA LEU A 231 10.85 9.56 -10.74
C LEU A 231 10.66 9.97 -12.19
N THR A 232 9.41 9.98 -12.65
CA THR A 232 9.09 10.50 -13.97
C THR A 232 9.51 11.98 -14.08
N GLU A 233 9.33 12.77 -13.03
CA GLU A 233 9.66 14.19 -12.94
C GLU A 233 11.17 14.50 -13.04
N ALA A 234 12.03 13.50 -12.82
CA ALA A 234 13.50 13.60 -12.98
C ALA A 234 14.04 12.66 -14.08
N VAL A 235 13.13 12.22 -14.97
CA VAL A 235 13.37 11.24 -16.05
C VAL A 235 14.05 9.98 -15.54
N ASN A 236 13.25 8.96 -15.21
CA ASN A 236 13.73 7.60 -14.95
C ASN A 236 14.66 7.47 -13.72
N PHE A 237 15.99 7.39 -13.86
CA PHE A 237 16.92 7.20 -12.73
C PHE A 237 17.60 8.52 -12.34
N SER A 238 17.68 8.77 -11.04
CA SER A 238 18.45 9.85 -10.43
C SER A 238 19.53 9.34 -9.47
N PHE A 239 19.37 8.12 -8.94
CA PHE A 239 20.30 7.44 -8.05
C PHE A 239 20.50 5.99 -8.45
N THR A 240 21.69 5.45 -8.20
CA THR A 240 21.98 4.02 -8.37
C THR A 240 22.97 3.54 -7.33
N MET A 241 22.88 2.28 -6.95
CA MET A 241 23.93 1.62 -6.20
C MET A 241 25.16 1.39 -7.08
N PRO A 242 26.39 1.49 -6.54
CA PRO A 242 27.56 0.91 -7.20
C PRO A 242 27.39 -0.61 -7.33
N LEU A 243 28.22 -1.22 -8.18
CA LEU A 243 28.35 -2.67 -8.15
C LEU A 243 28.99 -3.07 -6.82
N LEU A 244 28.33 -3.98 -6.11
CA LEU A 244 28.76 -4.45 -4.79
C LEU A 244 29.44 -5.80 -4.94
N ASP A 245 30.53 -5.99 -4.19
CA ASP A 245 31.02 -7.34 -3.92
C ASP A 245 30.10 -8.04 -2.91
N ASP A 246 30.42 -9.30 -2.58
CA ASP A 246 29.59 -10.08 -1.64
C ASP A 246 29.52 -9.44 -0.24
N THR A 247 30.62 -8.86 0.23
CA THR A 247 30.72 -8.27 1.58
C THR A 247 29.84 -7.03 1.69
N ASP A 248 29.95 -6.12 0.72
CA ASP A 248 29.16 -4.89 0.68
C ASP A 248 27.68 -5.18 0.42
N PHE A 249 27.37 -6.19 -0.41
CA PHE A 249 25.99 -6.63 -0.64
C PHE A 249 25.35 -7.09 0.66
N ARG A 250 26.03 -7.93 1.44
CA ARG A 250 25.54 -8.43 2.73
C ARG A 250 25.27 -7.28 3.71
N THR A 251 26.25 -6.39 3.84
CA THR A 251 26.18 -5.22 4.72
C THR A 251 25.02 -4.27 4.36
N HIS A 252 24.89 -3.92 3.08
CA HIS A 252 23.95 -2.88 2.66
C HIS A 252 22.55 -3.40 2.36
N TYR A 253 22.40 -4.61 1.82
CA TYR A 253 21.10 -5.13 1.38
C TYR A 253 20.49 -6.17 2.31
N LEU A 254 21.27 -6.99 3.00
CA LEU A 254 20.73 -8.13 3.75
C LEU A 254 20.47 -7.80 5.22
N GLU A 255 21.41 -7.10 5.84
CA GLU A 255 21.40 -6.77 7.27
C GLU A 255 20.58 -5.53 7.61
N ARG A 256 20.38 -4.65 6.62
CA ARG A 256 19.78 -3.32 6.78
C ARG A 256 18.78 -3.04 5.66
N THR A 257 17.98 -1.98 5.78
CA THR A 257 17.12 -1.50 4.67
C THR A 257 17.98 -1.17 3.46
N PRO A 258 17.77 -1.80 2.28
CA PRO A 258 18.58 -1.54 1.09
C PRO A 258 18.59 -0.06 0.68
N PRO A 259 19.77 0.57 0.50
CA PRO A 259 19.86 1.90 -0.08
C PRO A 259 19.54 1.90 -1.58
N VAL A 260 19.18 3.07 -2.10
CA VAL A 260 18.99 3.33 -3.53
C VAL A 260 20.25 3.91 -4.20
N GLY A 261 21.24 4.27 -3.39
CA GLY A 261 22.61 4.54 -3.80
C GLY A 261 22.98 6.00 -3.87
N VAL A 262 23.87 6.33 -4.81
CA VAL A 262 24.46 7.67 -4.99
C VAL A 262 23.82 8.39 -6.18
N PRO A 263 23.81 9.73 -6.21
CA PRO A 263 23.32 10.49 -7.34
C PRO A 263 24.05 10.13 -8.65
N LEU A 264 23.33 10.14 -9.77
CA LEU A 264 23.96 10.10 -11.09
C LEU A 264 24.81 11.35 -11.35
N PRO A 265 25.77 11.31 -12.29
CA PRO A 265 26.58 12.48 -12.63
C PRO A 265 25.73 13.72 -13.00
N GLY A 266 25.95 14.82 -12.27
CA GLY A 266 25.21 16.08 -12.43
C GLY A 266 23.89 16.14 -11.64
N THR A 267 23.52 15.09 -10.91
CA THR A 267 22.39 15.10 -9.98
C THR A 267 22.88 15.48 -8.59
N GLU A 268 22.19 16.42 -7.96
CA GLU A 268 22.42 16.89 -6.60
C GLU A 268 21.29 16.43 -5.68
N LEU A 269 21.65 16.16 -4.42
CA LEU A 269 20.74 15.75 -3.35
C LEU A 269 20.71 16.82 -2.26
N HIS A 270 19.51 17.20 -1.85
CA HIS A 270 19.26 17.99 -0.64
C HIS A 270 18.22 17.26 0.23
N LEU A 271 18.44 17.22 1.55
CA LEU A 271 17.48 16.62 2.49
C LEU A 271 16.79 17.75 3.28
N GLU A 272 15.65 18.21 2.78
CA GLU A 272 14.87 19.28 3.41
C GLU A 272 13.96 18.69 4.50
N SER A 273 14.37 18.80 5.77
CA SER A 273 13.63 18.22 6.90
C SER A 273 13.31 16.71 6.71
N GLY A 274 14.23 15.98 6.07
CA GLY A 274 14.09 14.56 5.72
C GLY A 274 13.39 14.27 4.39
N GLU A 275 12.86 15.28 3.69
CA GLU A 275 12.37 15.13 2.31
C GLU A 275 13.54 15.14 1.32
N VAL A 276 13.55 14.18 0.39
CA VAL A 276 14.51 14.09 -0.69
C VAL A 276 14.19 15.15 -1.73
N TRP A 277 15.06 16.13 -1.90
CA TRP A 277 15.00 17.10 -2.99
C TRP A 277 16.11 16.79 -3.98
N ILE A 278 15.79 16.85 -5.28
CA ILE A 278 16.71 16.49 -6.36
C ILE A 278 16.83 17.66 -7.32
N ARG A 279 18.05 18.06 -7.64
CA ARG A 279 18.32 18.97 -8.76
C ARG A 279 19.16 18.22 -9.79
N THR A 280 18.71 18.17 -11.04
CA THR A 280 19.32 17.35 -12.08
C THR A 280 19.17 17.98 -13.45
N PRO A 281 20.13 17.78 -14.39
CA PRO A 281 19.98 18.20 -15.78
C PRO A 281 18.79 17.54 -16.49
N ASP A 282 18.26 16.44 -15.96
CA ASP A 282 17.17 15.64 -16.53
C ASP A 282 15.79 15.99 -15.95
N LEU A 283 15.64 17.19 -15.39
CA LEU A 283 14.38 17.62 -14.78
C LEU A 283 13.28 17.77 -15.84
N MET A 284 12.03 17.44 -15.46
CA MET A 284 10.85 17.71 -16.28
C MET A 284 10.73 19.20 -16.63
N THR A 285 10.04 19.49 -17.73
CA THR A 285 9.64 20.87 -18.05
C THR A 285 8.52 21.36 -17.12
N GLY A 286 7.67 20.44 -16.67
CA GLY A 286 6.55 20.71 -15.77
C GLY A 286 5.39 19.73 -15.98
N TYR A 287 4.29 19.97 -15.30
CA TYR A 287 3.05 19.24 -15.51
C TYR A 287 2.21 19.88 -16.64
N TRP A 288 1.69 19.05 -17.53
CA TRP A 288 0.92 19.45 -18.71
C TRP A 288 -0.28 20.32 -18.33
N GLN A 289 -0.26 21.58 -18.77
CA GLN A 289 -1.29 22.59 -18.50
C GLN A 289 -1.61 22.78 -17.01
N ASP A 290 -0.62 22.55 -16.13
CA ASP A 290 -0.77 22.71 -14.68
C ASP A 290 0.43 23.48 -14.09
N PRO A 291 0.52 24.80 -14.33
CA PRO A 291 1.61 25.63 -13.83
C PRO A 291 1.60 25.73 -12.29
N ARG A 292 0.43 25.61 -11.65
CA ARG A 292 0.30 25.67 -10.20
C ARG A 292 0.95 24.48 -9.52
N THR A 293 0.62 23.26 -9.97
CA THR A 293 1.28 22.06 -9.44
C THR A 293 2.75 22.05 -9.81
N THR A 294 3.12 22.57 -10.99
CA THR A 294 4.53 22.69 -11.40
C THR A 294 5.33 23.54 -10.42
N ALA A 295 4.87 24.75 -10.11
CA ALA A 295 5.54 25.64 -9.15
C ALA A 295 5.52 25.11 -7.71
N ALA A 296 4.54 24.27 -7.35
CA ALA A 296 4.51 23.63 -6.03
C ALA A 296 5.53 22.48 -5.91
N THR A 297 5.88 21.83 -7.03
CA THR A 297 6.75 20.65 -7.11
C THR A 297 8.19 20.98 -7.47
N VAL A 298 8.42 22.00 -8.30
CA VAL A 298 9.75 22.46 -8.70
C VAL A 298 9.95 23.88 -8.18
N THR A 299 11.01 24.09 -7.41
CA THR A 299 11.37 25.41 -6.89
C THR A 299 12.00 26.28 -7.97
N ASP A 300 11.99 27.60 -7.76
CA ASP A 300 12.54 28.57 -8.72
C ASP A 300 14.05 28.38 -8.98
N ASP A 301 14.78 27.84 -8.01
CA ASP A 301 16.20 27.48 -8.10
C ASP A 301 16.45 26.05 -8.62
N GLY A 302 15.40 25.35 -9.08
CA GLY A 302 15.50 24.11 -9.84
C GLY A 302 15.49 22.81 -9.02
N TRP A 303 15.10 22.85 -7.75
CA TRP A 303 14.93 21.64 -6.94
C TRP A 303 13.57 21.00 -7.18
N LEU A 304 13.57 19.70 -7.47
CA LEU A 304 12.40 18.84 -7.45
C LEU A 304 12.11 18.41 -6.02
N ARG A 305 10.95 18.80 -5.51
CA ARG A 305 10.36 18.25 -4.28
C ARG A 305 9.74 16.89 -4.59
N THR A 306 10.46 15.82 -4.27
CA THR A 306 10.05 14.47 -4.67
C THR A 306 8.83 13.98 -3.90
N GLY A 307 8.53 14.55 -2.74
CA GLY A 307 7.58 14.01 -1.78
C GLY A 307 8.03 12.69 -1.12
N ASP A 308 9.23 12.20 -1.44
CA ASP A 308 9.83 11.01 -0.83
C ASP A 308 10.71 11.44 0.34
N LEU A 309 10.70 10.63 1.41
CA LEU A 309 11.51 10.85 2.59
C LEU A 309 12.73 9.94 2.53
N GLY A 310 13.85 10.42 3.05
CA GLY A 310 15.09 9.64 3.06
C GLY A 310 16.13 10.17 4.03
N GLU A 311 17.19 9.39 4.17
CA GLU A 311 18.37 9.73 4.94
C GLU A 311 19.63 9.26 4.21
N LEU A 312 20.78 9.86 4.55
CA LEU A 312 22.07 9.35 4.13
C LEU A 312 22.61 8.36 5.16
N ARG A 313 22.94 7.16 4.71
CA ARG A 313 23.64 6.15 5.51
C ARG A 313 24.85 5.67 4.74
N ASP A 314 26.03 5.83 5.32
CA ASP A 314 27.31 5.47 4.68
C ASP A 314 27.50 6.16 3.31
N GLY A 315 27.02 7.41 3.18
CA GLY A 315 27.04 8.16 1.91
C GLY A 315 26.01 7.70 0.86
N LEU A 316 25.18 6.71 1.17
CA LEU A 316 24.16 6.16 0.30
C LEU A 316 22.76 6.66 0.72
N LEU A 317 21.92 7.03 -0.24
CA LEU A 317 20.54 7.41 0.05
C LEU A 317 19.71 6.18 0.41
N VAL A 318 19.01 6.22 1.54
CA VAL A 318 18.02 5.22 1.96
C VAL A 318 16.65 5.90 1.99
N LEU A 319 15.67 5.34 1.28
CA LEU A 319 14.30 5.86 1.28
C LEU A 319 13.51 5.34 2.49
N ARG A 320 12.75 6.24 3.12
CA ARG A 320 11.93 6.00 4.32
C ARG A 320 10.42 6.02 4.04
N GLY A 321 10.01 6.36 2.82
CA GLY A 321 8.61 6.35 2.39
C GLY A 321 8.23 7.66 1.72
N ARG A 322 6.94 8.01 1.71
CA ARG A 322 6.47 9.30 1.18
C ARG A 322 5.96 10.21 2.29
N ALA A 323 6.26 11.50 2.19
CA ALA A 323 5.77 12.51 3.12
C ALA A 323 4.24 12.53 3.19
N GLY A 324 3.59 12.35 2.04
CA GLY A 324 2.12 12.29 1.91
C GLY A 324 1.47 10.95 2.31
N GLU A 325 2.25 9.97 2.76
CA GLU A 325 1.79 8.67 3.30
C GLU A 325 2.16 8.49 4.79
N ARG A 326 2.77 9.50 5.41
CA ARG A 326 3.13 9.48 6.83
C ARG A 326 1.87 9.39 7.68
N ILE A 327 1.86 8.44 8.62
CA ILE A 327 0.77 8.26 9.59
C ILE A 327 1.04 9.20 10.75
N ASN A 328 0.13 10.13 11.03
CA ASN A 328 0.25 11.07 12.14
C ASN A 328 -0.67 10.64 13.29
N ARG A 329 -0.07 10.02 14.30
CA ARG A 329 -0.79 9.43 15.42
C ARG A 329 -0.55 10.24 16.69
N GLY A 330 -1.48 11.11 17.05
CA GLY A 330 -1.40 11.92 18.27
C GLY A 330 -0.21 12.89 18.27
N GLY A 331 0.23 13.34 17.09
CA GLY A 331 1.42 14.18 16.92
C GLY A 331 2.70 13.39 16.65
N GLU A 332 2.71 12.07 16.89
CA GLU A 332 3.83 11.21 16.53
C GLU A 332 3.77 10.82 15.05
N LYS A 333 4.91 10.98 14.38
CA LYS A 333 5.07 10.72 12.95
C LYS A 333 5.59 9.30 12.76
N HIS A 334 4.76 8.42 12.20
CA HIS A 334 5.17 7.08 11.84
C HIS A 334 5.22 6.88 10.34
N HIS A 335 6.27 6.22 9.86
CA HIS A 335 6.41 5.85 8.45
C HIS A 335 5.88 4.43 8.23
N PRO A 336 4.98 4.22 7.25
CA PRO A 336 4.46 2.90 6.94
C PRO A 336 5.55 1.85 6.71
N LEU A 337 6.65 2.20 6.04
CA LEU A 337 7.75 1.27 5.77
C LEU A 337 8.46 0.82 7.05
N ASP A 338 8.69 1.72 8.01
CA ASP A 338 9.34 1.35 9.29
C ASP A 338 8.45 0.41 10.11
N ILE A 339 7.14 0.66 10.10
CA ILE A 339 6.14 -0.22 10.71
C ILE A 339 6.18 -1.61 10.05
N GLU A 340 6.14 -1.66 8.71
CA GLU A 340 6.18 -2.89 7.93
C GLU A 340 7.48 -3.68 8.14
N HIS A 341 8.62 -3.00 8.25
CA HIS A 341 9.89 -3.62 8.61
C HIS A 341 9.85 -4.22 10.03
N GLY A 342 9.22 -3.53 10.98
CA GLY A 342 8.93 -4.08 12.31
C GLY A 342 8.10 -5.37 12.22
N TRP A 343 7.05 -5.37 11.40
CA TRP A 343 6.19 -6.52 11.21
C TRP A 343 6.87 -7.70 10.51
N ARG A 344 7.71 -7.44 9.51
CA ARG A 344 8.59 -8.45 8.88
C ARG A 344 9.49 -9.11 9.93
N ARG A 345 10.15 -8.32 10.78
CA ARG A 345 11.03 -8.84 11.85
C ARG A 345 10.26 -9.67 12.89
N ALA A 346 8.99 -9.33 13.11
CA ALA A 346 8.10 -10.06 14.01
C ALA A 346 7.52 -11.35 13.39
N GLY A 347 7.85 -11.68 12.13
CA GLY A 347 7.53 -12.95 11.49
C GLY A 347 6.51 -12.88 10.36
N LEU A 348 5.92 -11.71 10.06
CA LEU A 348 5.00 -11.63 8.91
C LEU A 348 5.77 -11.81 7.59
N THR A 349 5.12 -12.48 6.64
CA THR A 349 5.65 -12.80 5.31
C THR A 349 4.70 -12.28 4.21
N GLY A 350 4.97 -12.58 2.93
CA GLY A 350 4.07 -12.22 1.83
C GLY A 350 3.81 -10.71 1.66
N ARG A 351 2.61 -10.38 1.16
CA ARG A 351 2.15 -8.99 0.90
C ARG A 351 1.30 -8.46 2.07
N PHE A 352 1.78 -7.36 2.65
CA PHE A 352 1.05 -6.58 3.64
C PHE A 352 1.46 -5.11 3.60
N ALA A 353 0.61 -4.24 4.15
CA ALA A 353 0.81 -2.80 4.18
C ALA A 353 0.34 -2.17 5.50
N ALA A 354 1.14 -1.22 6.01
CA ALA A 354 0.75 -0.28 7.03
C ALA A 354 -0.09 0.86 6.43
N VAL A 355 -1.36 0.82 6.82
CA VAL A 355 -2.46 1.75 6.65
C VAL A 355 -2.49 2.98 7.55
N ALA A 356 -2.66 4.21 7.06
CA ALA A 356 -3.31 5.22 7.91
C ALA A 356 -4.79 4.85 8.05
N VAL A 357 -5.34 4.85 9.27
CA VAL A 357 -6.78 4.76 9.49
C VAL A 357 -7.25 5.98 10.26
N ASP A 358 -8.35 6.57 9.81
CA ASP A 358 -8.96 7.73 10.45
C ASP A 358 -9.35 7.41 11.90
N GLU A 359 -8.82 8.20 12.84
CA GLU A 359 -9.13 8.11 14.27
C GLU A 359 -9.31 9.54 14.84
N PRO A 360 -10.53 9.97 15.18
CA PRO A 360 -10.85 11.36 15.50
C PRO A 360 -10.07 11.99 16.66
N THR A 361 -9.55 11.18 17.57
CA THR A 361 -8.81 11.66 18.74
C THR A 361 -7.34 11.89 18.42
N LEU A 362 -6.74 11.02 17.61
CA LEU A 362 -5.32 11.03 17.28
C LEU A 362 -5.01 11.65 15.91
N GLY A 363 -6.01 11.89 15.07
CA GLY A 363 -5.85 12.16 13.65
C GLY A 363 -5.83 10.85 12.88
N ASP A 364 -4.68 10.16 12.88
CA ASP A 364 -4.55 8.81 12.36
C ASP A 364 -4.27 7.78 13.48
N ASP A 365 -4.68 6.53 13.27
CA ASP A 365 -4.07 5.36 13.90
C ASP A 365 -3.53 4.41 12.80
N VAL A 366 -2.93 3.28 13.18
CA VAL A 366 -2.32 2.34 12.23
C VAL A 366 -3.25 1.19 11.88
N ALA A 367 -3.38 0.84 10.61
CA ALA A 367 -4.04 -0.38 10.14
C ALA A 367 -3.05 -1.36 9.49
N LEU A 368 -3.27 -2.66 9.66
CA LEU A 368 -2.58 -3.73 8.92
C LEU A 368 -3.52 -4.28 7.85
N VAL A 369 -3.10 -4.23 6.59
CA VAL A 369 -3.80 -4.91 5.47
C VAL A 369 -2.90 -6.01 4.94
N ALA A 370 -3.33 -7.27 4.95
CA ALA A 370 -2.53 -8.44 4.57
C ALA A 370 -3.32 -9.43 3.71
N THR A 371 -2.70 -10.11 2.73
CA THR A 371 -3.41 -11.11 1.89
C THR A 371 -3.16 -12.55 2.29
N GLU A 372 -1.91 -12.91 2.56
CA GLU A 372 -1.45 -14.31 2.63
C GLU A 372 -0.93 -14.67 4.03
N GLN A 373 -1.43 -14.02 5.08
CA GLN A 373 -0.88 -14.17 6.44
C GLN A 373 -1.79 -15.02 7.32
N PRO A 374 -1.33 -16.14 7.91
CA PRO A 374 -2.08 -16.89 8.91
C PRO A 374 -2.62 -15.99 10.03
N VAL A 375 -3.91 -16.10 10.34
CA VAL A 375 -4.52 -15.32 11.44
C VAL A 375 -3.76 -15.51 12.77
N PRO A 376 -3.28 -16.72 13.15
CA PRO A 376 -2.47 -16.90 14.36
C PRO A 376 -1.14 -16.12 14.37
N GLU A 377 -0.48 -15.95 13.22
CA GLU A 377 0.77 -15.17 13.12
C GLU A 377 0.49 -13.68 13.31
N VAL A 378 -0.55 -13.18 12.65
CA VAL A 378 -1.00 -11.78 12.81
C VAL A 378 -1.43 -11.49 14.24
N ARG A 379 -2.13 -12.44 14.89
CA ARG A 379 -2.46 -12.37 16.32
C ARG A 379 -1.20 -12.22 17.18
N THR A 380 -0.21 -13.08 16.98
CA THR A 380 1.04 -13.07 17.75
C THR A 380 1.75 -11.72 17.61
N LEU A 381 1.83 -11.19 16.39
CA LEU A 381 2.36 -9.86 16.12
C LEU A 381 1.56 -8.77 16.84
N TYR A 382 0.24 -8.80 16.69
CA TYR A 382 -0.65 -7.81 17.27
C TYR A 382 -0.45 -7.72 18.78
N GLU A 383 -0.38 -8.86 19.47
CA GLU A 383 -0.28 -8.93 20.92
C GLU A 383 1.07 -8.41 21.42
N ARG A 384 2.15 -8.66 20.66
CA ARG A 384 3.53 -8.29 21.00
C ARG A 384 3.97 -6.91 20.49
N SER A 385 3.25 -6.32 19.53
CA SER A 385 3.64 -5.05 18.93
C SER A 385 3.48 -3.89 19.93
N PRO A 386 4.52 -3.05 20.13
CA PRO A 386 4.37 -1.80 20.89
C PRO A 386 3.35 -0.86 20.26
N LEU A 387 3.33 -0.80 18.92
CA LEU A 387 2.34 -0.09 18.13
C LEU A 387 1.36 -1.09 17.55
N ARG A 388 0.33 -1.42 18.32
CA ARG A 388 -0.71 -2.37 17.90
C ARG A 388 -1.57 -1.74 16.80
N PRO A 389 -1.79 -2.39 15.65
CA PRO A 389 -2.72 -1.88 14.64
C PRO A 389 -4.11 -1.66 15.27
N ALA A 390 -4.74 -0.51 15.06
CA ALA A 390 -6.15 -0.30 15.45
C ALA A 390 -7.12 -1.04 14.52
N VAL A 391 -6.65 -1.44 13.34
CA VAL A 391 -7.40 -2.23 12.36
C VAL A 391 -6.54 -3.35 11.81
N VAL A 392 -7.11 -4.53 11.60
CA VAL A 392 -6.51 -5.64 10.85
C VAL A 392 -7.48 -6.07 9.76
N GLN A 393 -7.03 -6.09 8.50
CA GLN A 393 -7.81 -6.57 7.36
C GLN A 393 -7.04 -7.65 6.61
N PHE A 394 -7.69 -8.80 6.42
CA PHE A 394 -7.28 -9.88 5.53
C PHE A 394 -7.97 -9.70 4.18
N GLY A 395 -7.18 -9.71 3.10
CA GLY A 395 -7.63 -9.38 1.76
C GLY A 395 -7.66 -7.87 1.49
N GLY A 396 -8.09 -7.50 0.29
CA GLY A 396 -8.24 -6.08 -0.10
C GLY A 396 -6.93 -5.29 -0.25
N TYR A 397 -5.77 -5.97 -0.27
CA TYR A 397 -4.50 -5.33 -0.58
C TYR A 397 -4.51 -4.84 -2.03
N ARG A 398 -4.27 -3.55 -2.23
CA ARG A 398 -4.23 -2.92 -3.55
C ARG A 398 -2.83 -2.44 -3.85
N ALA A 399 -2.35 -2.71 -5.06
CA ALA A 399 -1.07 -2.23 -5.55
C ALA A 399 -1.19 -1.67 -6.97
N THR A 400 -0.26 -0.79 -7.34
CA THR A 400 -0.09 -0.33 -8.72
C THR A 400 0.40 -1.47 -9.62
N ALA A 401 0.41 -1.27 -10.94
CA ALA A 401 1.00 -2.21 -11.90
C ALA A 401 2.49 -2.54 -11.61
N THR A 402 3.20 -1.65 -10.92
CA THR A 402 4.59 -1.84 -10.48
C THR A 402 4.73 -2.45 -9.08
N GLY A 403 3.61 -2.84 -8.44
CA GLY A 403 3.59 -3.47 -7.12
C GLY A 403 3.61 -2.50 -5.93
N LYS A 404 3.53 -1.18 -6.13
CA LYS A 404 3.52 -0.21 -5.02
C LYS A 404 2.16 -0.25 -4.28
N PRO A 405 2.13 -0.34 -2.93
CA PRO A 405 0.89 -0.31 -2.17
C PRO A 405 0.07 0.97 -2.42
N GLN A 406 -1.22 0.84 -2.73
CA GLN A 406 -2.15 1.97 -2.87
C GLN A 406 -2.77 2.33 -1.52
N ARG A 407 -1.97 2.85 -0.58
CA ARG A 407 -2.35 3.02 0.84
C ARG A 407 -3.64 3.82 1.03
N ARG A 408 -3.79 4.94 0.33
CA ARG A 408 -5.00 5.78 0.39
C ARG A 408 -6.26 5.06 -0.10
N ALA A 409 -6.12 4.18 -1.09
CA ALA A 409 -7.25 3.38 -1.57
C ALA A 409 -7.62 2.31 -0.54
N MET A 410 -6.62 1.71 0.11
CA MET A 410 -6.81 0.72 1.18
C MET A 410 -7.32 1.35 2.49
N SER A 411 -7.05 2.63 2.77
CA SER A 411 -7.49 3.30 4.00
C SER A 411 -8.97 3.71 3.98
N ARG A 412 -9.52 4.05 2.80
CA ARG A 412 -10.92 4.49 2.64
C ARG A 412 -11.95 3.60 3.34
N PRO A 413 -11.95 2.26 3.15
CA PRO A 413 -12.93 1.41 3.80
C PRO A 413 -12.72 1.22 5.32
N LEU A 414 -11.61 1.71 5.89
CA LEU A 414 -11.23 1.43 7.27
C LEU A 414 -11.54 2.61 8.18
N ALA A 415 -12.04 2.33 9.38
CA ALA A 415 -12.24 3.32 10.44
C ALA A 415 -11.77 2.75 11.78
N ALA A 416 -11.35 3.62 12.70
CA ALA A 416 -11.05 3.28 14.08
C ALA A 416 -11.63 4.34 15.03
N ARG A 417 -11.84 3.96 16.29
CA ARG A 417 -12.32 4.87 17.35
C ARG A 417 -11.57 4.63 18.66
N ARG A 418 -11.47 5.67 19.46
CA ARG A 418 -11.05 5.61 20.87
C ARG A 418 -12.16 6.04 21.80
N LEU A 419 -12.26 5.32 22.92
CA LEU A 419 -13.11 5.70 24.02
C LEU A 419 -12.41 6.81 24.82
N ALA A 420 -13.05 7.97 24.89
CA ALA A 420 -12.54 9.09 25.66
C ALA A 420 -12.30 8.67 27.14
N PRO A 421 -11.22 9.11 27.80
CA PRO A 421 -10.92 8.73 29.18
C PRO A 421 -12.08 8.97 30.15
N ALA A 422 -12.77 10.11 30.04
CA ALA A 422 -13.94 10.41 30.86
C ALA A 422 -15.13 9.47 30.62
N ARG A 423 -15.30 8.95 29.40
CA ARG A 423 -16.31 7.95 29.08
C ARG A 423 -15.95 6.59 29.69
N TYR A 424 -14.68 6.22 29.65
CA TYR A 424 -14.16 4.99 30.24
C TYR A 424 -14.23 5.01 31.78
N ASP A 425 -13.78 6.09 32.41
CA ASP A 425 -13.84 6.31 33.84
C ASP A 425 -15.28 6.31 34.39
N ARG A 426 -16.23 6.90 33.64
CA ARG A 426 -17.67 6.77 33.94
C ARG A 426 -18.20 5.35 33.84
N LEU A 427 -17.64 4.51 32.98
CA LEU A 427 -17.97 3.09 32.88
C LEU A 427 -17.51 2.35 34.14
N LEU A 428 -16.25 2.58 34.55
CA LEU A 428 -15.64 1.96 35.71
C LEU A 428 -16.35 2.33 37.02
N ARG A 429 -16.70 3.61 37.21
CA ARG A 429 -17.53 4.03 38.36
C ARG A 429 -18.87 3.34 38.41
N HIS A 430 -19.50 3.17 37.25
CA HIS A 430 -20.80 2.53 37.18
C HIS A 430 -20.69 1.03 37.52
N ALA A 431 -19.69 0.35 36.97
CA ALA A 431 -19.38 -1.05 37.30
C ALA A 431 -19.04 -1.24 38.79
N ALA A 432 -18.29 -0.30 39.39
CA ALA A 432 -17.98 -0.27 40.81
C ALA A 432 -19.23 -0.11 41.70
N ALA A 433 -20.18 0.72 41.28
CA ALA A 433 -21.45 0.89 42.00
C ALA A 433 -22.32 -0.38 41.91
N THR A 434 -22.34 -1.04 40.75
CA THR A 434 -22.99 -2.35 40.61
C THR A 434 -22.35 -3.38 41.51
N ALA A 435 -21.02 -3.39 41.59
CA ALA A 435 -20.29 -4.35 42.41
C ALA A 435 -20.60 -4.19 43.91
N ARG A 436 -20.63 -2.95 44.42
CA ARG A 436 -21.07 -2.65 45.79
C ARG A 436 -22.48 -3.17 46.08
N HIS A 437 -23.42 -2.89 45.18
CA HIS A 437 -24.80 -3.34 45.33
C HIS A 437 -24.93 -4.87 45.37
N LEU A 438 -24.12 -5.59 44.57
CA LEU A 438 -24.10 -7.05 44.57
C LEU A 438 -23.49 -7.62 45.86
N LEU A 439 -22.43 -7.01 46.40
CA LEU A 439 -21.87 -7.37 47.70
C LEU A 439 -22.88 -7.16 48.83
N ASP A 440 -23.58 -6.02 48.81
CA ASP A 440 -24.61 -5.68 49.80
C ASP A 440 -25.81 -6.64 49.76
N SER A 441 -26.07 -7.26 48.60
CA SER A 441 -27.11 -8.28 48.42
C SER A 441 -26.74 -9.67 48.93
N GLY A 442 -25.57 -9.82 49.57
CA GLY A 442 -25.10 -11.06 50.17
C GLY A 442 -24.24 -11.93 49.24
N THR A 443 -23.83 -11.42 48.08
CA THR A 443 -22.86 -12.08 47.21
C THR A 443 -21.46 -11.90 47.80
N ASP A 444 -20.80 -12.98 48.20
CA ASP A 444 -19.44 -12.91 48.74
C ASP A 444 -18.38 -13.21 47.68
N ASP A 445 -17.65 -12.17 47.23
CA ASP A 445 -16.64 -12.30 46.18
C ASP A 445 -15.51 -11.25 46.25
N GLN A 446 -14.26 -11.71 46.18
CA GLN A 446 -13.04 -10.90 46.19
C GLN A 446 -12.92 -9.96 44.98
N ALA A 447 -13.43 -10.37 43.84
CA ALA A 447 -13.41 -9.62 42.59
C ALA A 447 -14.37 -8.43 42.61
N LEU A 448 -15.60 -8.65 43.09
CA LEU A 448 -16.58 -7.61 43.38
C LEU A 448 -16.08 -6.64 44.45
N ARG A 449 -15.41 -7.11 45.52
CA ARG A 449 -14.79 -6.24 46.53
C ARG A 449 -13.72 -5.34 45.91
N SER A 450 -12.86 -5.89 45.05
CA SER A 450 -11.81 -5.12 44.34
C SER A 450 -12.39 -4.07 43.38
N LEU A 451 -13.48 -4.39 42.67
CA LEU A 451 -14.19 -3.44 41.80
C LEU A 451 -14.98 -2.40 42.62
N ALA A 452 -15.55 -2.80 43.76
CA ALA A 452 -16.27 -1.94 44.70
C ALA A 452 -15.36 -0.91 45.40
N GLU A 453 -14.08 -1.25 45.59
CA GLU A 453 -13.02 -0.36 46.11
C GLU A 453 -12.63 0.77 45.14
N HIS A 454 -13.03 0.69 43.87
CA HIS A 454 -12.86 1.79 42.92
C HIS A 454 -13.70 2.99 43.36
N THR A 455 -13.02 3.97 43.94
CA THR A 455 -13.58 5.22 44.49
C THR A 455 -13.11 6.42 43.67
N ALA A 456 -13.91 7.49 43.67
CA ALA A 456 -13.63 8.73 42.94
C ALA A 456 -12.37 9.50 43.44
N ALA A 457 -11.65 9.00 44.46
CA ALA A 457 -10.68 9.77 45.24
C ALA A 457 -9.21 9.29 45.15
N ARG A 458 -8.82 8.40 44.23
CA ARG A 458 -7.39 8.02 44.07
C ARG A 458 -6.83 8.29 42.67
N HIS A 459 -5.65 8.93 42.70
CA HIS A 459 -4.86 9.39 41.57
C HIS A 459 -4.39 8.27 40.63
N PRO A 460 -4.05 8.61 39.37
CA PRO A 460 -3.70 7.67 38.32
C PRO A 460 -2.30 7.10 38.56
N GLY A 461 -2.21 5.90 39.11
CA GLY A 461 -0.94 5.22 39.25
C GLY A 461 -1.04 3.99 40.12
N THR A 462 -0.73 2.83 39.53
CA THR A 462 -0.63 1.49 40.12
C THR A 462 -1.97 0.78 40.41
N GLY A 463 -2.21 -0.31 39.66
CA GLY A 463 -3.32 -1.24 39.93
C GLY A 463 -3.89 -1.97 38.72
N ASP A 464 -3.12 -2.20 37.66
CA ASP A 464 -3.61 -2.97 36.49
C ASP A 464 -3.97 -4.43 36.85
N ASP A 465 -3.42 -5.02 37.93
CA ASP A 465 -3.64 -6.43 38.29
C ASP A 465 -4.96 -6.71 39.06
N THR A 466 -5.47 -5.73 39.81
CA THR A 466 -6.74 -5.83 40.57
C THR A 466 -7.98 -5.84 39.69
N VAL A 467 -7.90 -5.22 38.51
CA VAL A 467 -8.97 -5.19 37.49
C VAL A 467 -9.10 -6.54 36.77
N LEU A 468 -8.00 -7.29 36.68
CA LEU A 468 -7.92 -8.58 35.97
C LEU A 468 -8.45 -9.73 36.83
N ALA A 469 -8.14 -9.75 38.13
CA ALA A 469 -8.73 -10.69 39.08
C ALA A 469 -10.26 -10.49 39.23
N ALA A 470 -10.73 -9.25 39.11
CA ALA A 470 -12.16 -8.89 39.16
C ALA A 470 -13.00 -9.49 38.01
N TYR A 471 -12.33 -9.72 36.88
CA TYR A 471 -12.94 -10.17 35.64
C TYR A 471 -13.16 -11.70 35.61
N ASP A 472 -12.21 -12.46 36.18
CA ASP A 472 -12.19 -13.92 36.09
C ASP A 472 -13.21 -14.61 37.00
N PHE A 473 -13.70 -13.94 38.03
CA PHE A 473 -14.70 -14.48 38.96
C PHE A 473 -16.15 -14.28 38.49
N LEU A 474 -16.51 -13.11 37.93
CA LEU A 474 -17.85 -12.86 37.34
C LEU A 474 -18.19 -13.86 36.22
N ARG A 475 -17.15 -14.39 35.56
CA ARG A 475 -17.21 -15.49 34.60
C ARG A 475 -17.68 -16.81 35.21
N GLU A 476 -17.36 -17.10 36.46
CA GLU A 476 -17.50 -18.44 37.05
C GLU A 476 -18.80 -18.67 37.85
N HIS A 477 -19.50 -17.61 38.30
CA HIS A 477 -20.52 -17.76 39.35
C HIS A 477 -21.92 -17.18 39.06
N TRP A 478 -22.20 -16.64 37.87
CA TRP A 478 -23.48 -15.92 37.59
C TRP A 478 -24.58 -16.76 36.90
N HIS A 479 -24.40 -18.08 36.79
CA HIS A 479 -25.33 -18.97 36.07
C HIS A 479 -26.60 -19.39 36.84
N ALA A 480 -26.96 -18.77 37.97
CA ALA A 480 -28.21 -19.11 38.66
C ALA A 480 -29.44 -18.69 37.81
N PRO A 481 -30.20 -19.64 37.24
CA PRO A 481 -31.43 -19.34 36.50
C PRO A 481 -32.54 -19.02 37.51
N ASP A 482 -33.49 -18.16 37.11
CA ASP A 482 -34.81 -17.99 37.74
C ASP A 482 -35.01 -16.94 38.86
N ASP A 483 -34.60 -15.68 38.65
CA ASP A 483 -35.14 -14.53 39.40
C ASP A 483 -35.75 -13.46 38.46
N ALA A 484 -37.08 -13.27 38.56
CA ALA A 484 -37.88 -12.38 37.72
C ALA A 484 -37.73 -10.88 38.06
N GLU A 485 -37.29 -10.54 39.27
CA GLU A 485 -36.98 -9.17 39.69
C GLU A 485 -35.58 -8.77 39.19
N LEU A 486 -34.64 -9.71 39.28
CA LEU A 486 -33.31 -9.60 38.70
C LEU A 486 -33.38 -9.45 37.17
N ALA A 487 -34.30 -10.15 36.49
CA ALA A 487 -34.51 -10.04 35.04
C ALA A 487 -35.00 -8.63 34.60
N ARG A 488 -35.92 -8.02 35.35
CA ARG A 488 -36.43 -6.66 35.04
C ARG A 488 -35.39 -5.57 35.33
N ALA A 489 -34.60 -5.73 36.39
CA ALA A 489 -33.45 -4.87 36.66
C ALA A 489 -32.41 -5.00 35.54
N LYS A 490 -32.04 -6.23 35.15
CA LYS A 490 -31.13 -6.53 34.01
C LYS A 490 -31.58 -5.82 32.72
N ALA A 491 -32.87 -5.86 32.38
CA ALA A 491 -33.40 -5.22 31.16
C ALA A 491 -33.31 -3.68 31.18
N ARG A 492 -33.61 -3.02 32.31
CA ARG A 492 -33.49 -1.55 32.44
C ARG A 492 -32.03 -1.08 32.36
N TRP A 493 -31.14 -1.82 33.02
CA TRP A 493 -29.70 -1.57 32.96
C TRP A 493 -29.16 -1.75 31.54
N ARG A 494 -29.65 -2.78 30.83
CA ARG A 494 -29.30 -3.06 29.44
C ARG A 494 -29.64 -1.91 28.50
N ALA A 495 -30.87 -1.41 28.57
CA ALA A 495 -31.30 -0.28 27.75
C ALA A 495 -30.43 0.97 27.99
N LYS A 496 -30.09 1.27 29.25
CA LYS A 496 -29.30 2.46 29.61
C LYS A 496 -27.83 2.39 29.15
N LEU A 497 -27.20 1.22 29.26
CA LEU A 497 -25.81 1.01 28.86
C LEU A 497 -25.63 0.97 27.33
N LEU A 498 -26.61 0.45 26.58
CA LEU A 498 -26.56 0.37 25.12
C LEU A 498 -26.97 1.67 24.41
N ALA A 499 -27.96 2.40 24.96
CA ALA A 499 -28.53 3.57 24.29
C ALA A 499 -27.98 4.93 24.77
N ALA A 500 -27.40 5.03 25.98
CA ALA A 500 -27.13 6.33 26.61
C ALA A 500 -25.74 6.50 27.27
N TRP A 501 -24.87 5.48 27.26
CA TRP A 501 -23.58 5.49 27.97
C TRP A 501 -22.49 4.77 27.09
N PRO A 502 -21.20 4.70 27.46
CA PRO A 502 -20.00 4.73 26.60
C PRO A 502 -19.86 3.64 25.53
N LEU A 503 -20.74 2.65 25.53
CA LEU A 503 -20.81 1.59 24.52
C LEU A 503 -21.47 2.05 23.20
N SER A 504 -22.11 3.23 23.16
CA SER A 504 -22.63 3.82 21.91
C SER A 504 -21.56 3.96 20.83
N VAL A 505 -20.30 4.13 21.23
CA VAL A 505 -19.14 4.28 20.32
C VAL A 505 -18.93 3.04 19.44
N HIS A 506 -19.33 1.85 19.90
CA HIS A 506 -19.32 0.66 19.05
C HIS A 506 -20.38 0.76 17.95
N GLY A 507 -21.60 1.19 18.30
CA GLY A 507 -22.67 1.42 17.33
C GLY A 507 -22.30 2.49 16.31
N GLU A 508 -21.67 3.58 16.76
CA GLU A 508 -21.13 4.65 15.90
C GLU A 508 -20.07 4.11 14.94
N LEU A 509 -19.07 3.36 15.44
CA LEU A 509 -18.02 2.73 14.62
C LEU A 509 -18.60 1.70 13.63
N ALA A 510 -19.59 0.91 14.04
CA ALA A 510 -20.22 -0.08 13.18
C ALA A 510 -21.08 0.55 12.09
N ALA A 511 -21.84 1.60 12.41
CA ALA A 511 -22.59 2.36 11.40
C ALA A 511 -21.66 2.99 10.37
N GLU A 512 -20.54 3.55 10.82
CA GLU A 512 -19.51 4.11 9.93
C GLU A 512 -18.88 3.03 9.03
N LEU A 513 -18.50 1.88 9.57
CA LEU A 513 -17.96 0.77 8.78
C LEU A 513 -19.00 0.20 7.80
N ALA A 514 -20.26 0.06 8.22
CA ALA A 514 -21.35 -0.36 7.37
C ALA A 514 -21.52 0.59 6.18
N ALA A 515 -21.54 1.90 6.42
CA ALA A 515 -21.60 2.92 5.37
C ALA A 515 -20.39 2.85 4.43
N ARG A 516 -19.17 2.71 4.96
CA ARG A 516 -17.93 2.57 4.17
C ARG A 516 -17.89 1.29 3.33
N HIS A 517 -18.63 0.26 3.72
CA HIS A 517 -18.76 -1.01 3.00
C HIS A 517 -20.03 -1.12 2.13
N GLY A 518 -20.86 -0.06 2.07
CA GLY A 518 -21.99 0.05 1.16
C GLY A 518 -23.31 -0.55 1.65
N ALA A 519 -23.52 -0.64 2.97
CA ALA A 519 -24.80 -1.07 3.54
C ALA A 519 -25.78 0.11 3.72
N GLU A 520 -27.09 -0.19 3.70
CA GLU A 520 -28.14 0.78 4.08
C GLU A 520 -28.02 1.23 5.54
N GLU A 521 -28.44 2.47 5.81
CA GLU A 521 -28.38 3.10 7.13
C GLU A 521 -29.30 2.37 8.14
N GLY A 522 -28.70 1.79 9.19
CA GLY A 522 -29.43 1.18 10.28
C GLY A 522 -28.53 0.81 11.47
N PRO A 523 -29.06 0.79 12.70
CA PRO A 523 -28.28 0.41 13.87
C PRO A 523 -27.93 -1.08 13.79
N VAL A 524 -26.62 -1.39 13.77
CA VAL A 524 -26.14 -2.76 13.88
C VAL A 524 -26.34 -3.21 15.33
N PRO A 525 -27.11 -4.28 15.62
CA PRO A 525 -27.28 -4.77 16.97
C PRO A 525 -26.02 -5.51 17.44
N TRP A 526 -25.70 -5.35 18.73
CA TRP A 526 -24.60 -6.06 19.38
C TRP A 526 -24.76 -7.58 19.33
N GLY A 527 -23.69 -8.29 18.94
CA GLY A 527 -23.64 -9.76 18.92
C GLY A 527 -24.52 -10.41 17.85
N VAL A 528 -25.16 -9.61 16.99
CA VAL A 528 -25.99 -10.09 15.90
C VAL A 528 -25.23 -9.90 14.59
N GLU A 529 -25.12 -10.99 13.83
CA GLU A 529 -24.62 -10.93 12.46
C GLU A 529 -25.63 -10.20 11.59
N THR A 530 -25.25 -9.01 11.13
CA THR A 530 -26.05 -8.19 10.23
C THR A 530 -25.57 -8.46 8.81
N ARG A 531 -26.45 -8.95 7.95
CA ARG A 531 -26.13 -9.19 6.54
C ARG A 531 -25.96 -7.86 5.80
N LEU A 532 -24.90 -7.77 5.03
CA LEU A 532 -24.65 -6.73 4.04
C LEU A 532 -24.89 -7.31 2.64
N ASP A 533 -24.96 -6.48 1.60
CA ASP A 533 -24.99 -6.96 0.22
C ASP A 533 -23.78 -7.85 -0.10
N GLY A 534 -24.04 -9.17 -0.06
CA GLY A 534 -23.11 -10.31 -0.02
C GLY A 534 -21.90 -10.19 0.90
N GLY A 535 -22.17 -9.74 2.12
CA GLY A 535 -21.26 -9.88 3.25
C GLY A 535 -22.01 -9.96 4.57
N ALA A 536 -21.25 -9.92 5.65
CA ALA A 536 -21.75 -9.91 7.00
C ALA A 536 -20.90 -8.95 7.85
N LEU A 537 -21.56 -8.21 8.73
CA LEU A 537 -20.93 -7.38 9.75
C LEU A 537 -21.43 -7.83 11.11
N VAL A 538 -20.50 -8.01 12.04
CA VAL A 538 -20.80 -8.42 13.40
C VAL A 538 -20.15 -7.45 14.37
N LEU A 539 -20.98 -6.83 15.19
CA LEU A 539 -20.55 -6.06 16.34
C LEU A 539 -20.18 -7.00 17.47
N LEU A 540 -18.92 -7.07 17.86
CA LEU A 540 -18.50 -8.01 18.90
C LEU A 540 -17.70 -7.36 20.04
N PRO A 541 -18.07 -7.69 21.29
CA PRO A 541 -17.26 -7.36 22.44
C PRO A 541 -16.06 -8.32 22.54
N HIS A 542 -14.97 -8.05 21.82
CA HIS A 542 -13.81 -8.94 21.84
C HIS A 542 -12.52 -8.33 22.37
N GLY A 543 -12.00 -8.96 23.44
CA GLY A 543 -10.64 -8.78 23.96
C GLY A 543 -9.63 -9.71 23.28
N PRO A 544 -8.36 -9.69 23.73
CA PRO A 544 -7.30 -10.49 23.14
C PRO A 544 -7.52 -11.98 23.46
N ALA A 545 -6.64 -12.78 22.87
CA ALA A 545 -6.88 -14.18 22.67
C ALA A 545 -6.58 -15.07 23.91
N PRO A 546 -6.83 -16.39 23.87
CA PRO A 546 -6.55 -17.29 24.99
C PRO A 546 -5.09 -17.14 25.48
N GLY A 547 -4.91 -16.74 26.74
CA GLY A 547 -3.59 -16.55 27.38
C GLY A 547 -3.01 -15.14 27.37
N GLY A 548 -3.71 -14.12 26.84
CA GLY A 548 -3.32 -12.71 26.97
C GLY A 548 -3.72 -12.08 28.32
N PRO A 549 -3.24 -10.86 28.66
CA PRO A 549 -3.68 -10.17 29.87
C PRO A 549 -5.20 -10.02 29.88
N ALA A 550 -5.83 -10.24 31.03
CA ALA A 550 -7.28 -10.33 31.17
C ALA A 550 -8.02 -9.04 30.75
N ARG A 551 -9.33 -9.18 30.56
CA ARG A 551 -10.19 -8.23 29.84
C ARG A 551 -10.77 -7.16 30.80
N PRO A 552 -11.16 -5.96 30.31
CA PRO A 552 -11.89 -5.00 31.15
C PRO A 552 -13.44 -5.06 31.07
N LEU A 553 -14.06 -5.58 29.99
CA LEU A 553 -15.51 -5.33 29.70
C LEU A 553 -16.44 -6.53 29.41
N GLY A 554 -15.94 -7.74 29.22
CA GLY A 554 -16.78 -8.91 28.89
C GLY A 554 -17.88 -9.31 29.90
N PRO A 555 -17.73 -9.21 31.24
CA PRO A 555 -18.80 -9.40 32.21
C PRO A 555 -19.92 -8.39 32.04
N LEU A 556 -19.57 -7.12 31.75
CA LEU A 556 -20.56 -6.10 31.43
C LEU A 556 -21.33 -6.46 30.15
N LEU A 557 -20.66 -6.98 29.13
CA LEU A 557 -21.28 -7.30 27.83
C LEU A 557 -22.09 -8.61 27.88
N SER A 558 -21.68 -9.56 28.70
CA SER A 558 -22.49 -10.75 29.07
C SER A 558 -23.69 -10.38 29.94
N PHE A 559 -23.53 -9.46 30.90
CA PHE A 559 -24.61 -8.86 31.69
C PHE A 559 -25.67 -8.16 30.83
N LEU A 560 -25.27 -7.57 29.70
CA LEU A 560 -26.16 -6.98 28.71
C LEU A 560 -26.92 -8.00 27.84
N GLY A 561 -26.75 -9.31 28.06
CA GLY A 561 -27.44 -10.35 27.28
C GLY A 561 -27.06 -10.31 25.80
N VAL A 562 -25.84 -9.91 25.48
CA VAL A 562 -25.30 -9.92 24.12
C VAL A 562 -24.99 -11.38 23.74
N PRO A 563 -25.64 -11.96 22.70
CA PRO A 563 -25.38 -13.32 22.26
C PRO A 563 -23.91 -13.52 21.84
N GLY A 564 -23.35 -14.71 22.08
CA GLY A 564 -21.99 -15.08 21.61
C GLY A 564 -20.83 -14.81 22.57
N SER A 565 -21.08 -14.38 23.81
CA SER A 565 -20.05 -14.07 24.82
C SER A 565 -19.28 -15.29 25.38
N GLY A 566 -19.68 -16.52 25.01
CA GLY A 566 -19.15 -17.77 25.57
C GLY A 566 -18.07 -18.51 24.78
N GLY A 567 -17.67 -18.10 23.56
CA GLY A 567 -16.75 -18.98 22.82
C GLY A 567 -16.24 -18.58 21.44
N ALA A 568 -16.19 -17.32 21.05
CA ALA A 568 -15.42 -16.95 19.86
C ALA A 568 -14.45 -15.81 20.21
N ASP A 569 -13.16 -16.11 20.19
CA ASP A 569 -12.12 -15.11 20.11
C ASP A 569 -12.25 -14.37 18.76
N ARG A 570 -12.00 -13.05 18.68
CA ARG A 570 -12.02 -12.33 17.40
C ARG A 570 -11.10 -13.00 16.38
N TRP A 571 -9.97 -13.56 16.82
CA TRP A 571 -9.04 -14.25 15.94
C TRP A 571 -9.59 -15.59 15.46
N GLU A 572 -10.36 -16.29 16.28
CA GLU A 572 -11.07 -17.50 15.89
C GLU A 572 -12.21 -17.18 14.91
N TRP A 573 -12.94 -16.08 15.13
CA TRP A 573 -13.94 -15.61 14.16
C TRP A 573 -13.27 -15.27 12.82
N LEU A 574 -12.17 -14.50 12.83
CA LEU A 574 -11.42 -14.17 11.62
C LEU A 574 -10.91 -15.42 10.90
N SER A 575 -10.45 -16.42 11.65
CA SER A 575 -10.01 -17.71 11.11
C SER A 575 -11.18 -18.45 10.46
N ARG A 576 -12.29 -18.63 11.17
CA ARG A 576 -13.49 -19.32 10.66
C ARG A 576 -14.05 -18.66 9.40
N GLN A 577 -14.14 -17.33 9.37
CA GLN A 577 -14.65 -16.62 8.18
C GLN A 577 -13.73 -16.84 6.98
N ARG A 578 -12.42 -16.81 7.19
CA ARG A 578 -11.46 -17.00 6.13
C ARG A 578 -11.42 -18.44 5.62
N ASP A 579 -11.43 -19.41 6.53
CA ASP A 579 -11.50 -20.84 6.21
C ASP A 579 -12.84 -21.19 5.53
N GLY A 580 -13.90 -20.44 5.84
CA GLY A 580 -15.20 -20.50 5.19
C GLY A 580 -15.28 -19.85 3.79
N GLY A 581 -14.15 -19.44 3.20
CA GLY A 581 -14.09 -18.94 1.82
C GLY A 581 -14.42 -17.46 1.63
N THR A 582 -14.39 -16.66 2.71
CA THR A 582 -14.58 -15.21 2.64
C THR A 582 -13.38 -14.53 1.97
N SER A 583 -13.63 -13.65 0.99
CA SER A 583 -12.58 -12.99 0.21
C SER A 583 -11.97 -11.76 0.91
N LEU A 584 -12.72 -11.15 1.83
CA LEU A 584 -12.29 -10.03 2.65
C LEU A 584 -12.81 -10.19 4.07
N THR A 585 -11.93 -10.16 5.07
CA THR A 585 -12.32 -10.26 6.48
C THR A 585 -11.49 -9.31 7.32
N GLY A 586 -12.06 -8.58 8.27
CA GLY A 586 -11.29 -7.67 9.10
C GLY A 586 -11.89 -7.35 10.46
N CYS A 587 -11.10 -6.64 11.27
CA CYS A 587 -11.47 -6.16 12.59
C CYS A 587 -11.02 -4.71 12.80
N SER A 588 -11.87 -3.91 13.44
CA SER A 588 -11.57 -2.55 13.90
C SER A 588 -11.73 -2.52 15.40
N VAL A 589 -10.69 -2.08 16.09
CA VAL A 589 -10.56 -2.16 17.53
C VAL A 589 -10.96 -0.85 18.17
N LEU A 590 -11.90 -0.90 19.12
CA LEU A 590 -12.15 0.20 20.03
C LEU A 590 -11.14 0.16 21.17
N ARG A 591 -10.45 1.28 21.42
CA ARG A 591 -9.44 1.37 22.49
C ARG A 591 -9.78 2.36 23.58
N ALA A 592 -9.43 2.05 24.82
CA ALA A 592 -9.36 2.99 25.94
C ALA A 592 -7.91 3.07 26.42
N GLY A 593 -7.20 4.14 26.07
CA GLY A 593 -5.74 4.22 26.29
C GLY A 593 -4.99 3.08 25.58
N ARG A 594 -4.34 2.22 26.36
CA ARG A 594 -3.62 1.02 25.89
C ARG A 594 -4.48 -0.26 25.84
N HIS A 595 -5.72 -0.20 26.32
CA HIS A 595 -6.57 -1.37 26.46
C HIS A 595 -7.49 -1.54 25.24
N ASP A 596 -7.61 -2.76 24.74
CA ASP A 596 -8.61 -3.15 23.75
C ASP A 596 -9.96 -3.36 24.45
N ALA A 597 -10.95 -2.57 24.08
CA ALA A 597 -12.28 -2.57 24.67
C ALA A 597 -13.32 -3.41 23.88
N GLY A 598 -12.92 -3.95 22.73
CA GLY A 598 -13.83 -4.60 21.79
C GLY A 598 -13.58 -4.14 20.36
N GLY A 599 -14.53 -4.41 19.46
CA GLY A 599 -14.41 -3.96 18.09
C GLY A 599 -15.59 -4.32 17.19
N VAL A 600 -15.44 -3.97 15.92
CA VAL A 600 -16.35 -4.37 14.84
C VAL A 600 -15.61 -5.37 13.97
N LEU A 601 -16.23 -6.52 13.73
CA LEU A 601 -15.75 -7.52 12.78
C LEU A 601 -16.58 -7.46 11.50
N TRP A 602 -15.94 -7.70 10.36
CA TRP A 602 -16.63 -7.74 9.06
C TRP A 602 -16.05 -8.80 8.14
N ALA A 603 -16.90 -9.30 7.25
CA ALA A 603 -16.61 -10.30 6.24
C ALA A 603 -17.37 -9.96 4.93
N ARG A 604 -16.76 -10.20 3.77
CA ARG A 604 -17.42 -10.14 2.45
C ARG A 604 -17.15 -11.39 1.65
N HIS A 605 -18.20 -12.00 1.10
CA HIS A 605 -18.09 -13.18 0.27
C HIS A 605 -17.77 -12.80 -1.19
N PRO A 606 -17.09 -13.67 -1.95
CA PRO A 606 -16.98 -13.49 -3.39
C PRO A 606 -18.37 -13.69 -4.03
N GLY A 607 -19.01 -12.61 -4.51
CA GLY A 607 -20.26 -12.72 -5.27
C GLY A 607 -21.29 -11.58 -5.24
N SER A 608 -21.03 -10.43 -4.61
CA SER A 608 -22.03 -9.33 -4.49
C SER A 608 -21.48 -7.94 -4.82
N GLY A 609 -21.00 -7.79 -6.05
CA GLY A 609 -21.06 -6.51 -6.75
C GLY A 609 -21.96 -6.69 -7.98
N PRO A 610 -22.48 -5.62 -8.60
CA PRO A 610 -23.10 -5.74 -9.91
C PRO A 610 -22.07 -6.42 -10.84
N ASN A 611 -22.50 -7.49 -11.51
CA ASN A 611 -21.68 -8.36 -12.37
C ASN A 611 -20.48 -7.65 -13.03
N GLU A 612 -19.30 -7.82 -12.45
CA GLU A 612 -18.02 -7.75 -13.17
C GLU A 612 -17.29 -9.06 -12.89
N HIS A 613 -17.75 -10.14 -13.55
CA HIS A 613 -16.91 -11.17 -14.18
C HIS A 613 -17.70 -12.45 -14.51
N MET A 614 -17.94 -12.67 -15.80
CA MET A 614 -17.73 -13.95 -16.47
C MET A 614 -16.81 -13.60 -17.66
N GLY A 615 -15.56 -14.06 -17.73
CA GLY A 615 -15.20 -15.44 -18.05
C GLY A 615 -15.29 -15.59 -19.57
N ALA A 616 -14.20 -15.31 -20.31
CA ALA A 616 -13.32 -16.36 -20.81
C ALA A 616 -14.08 -17.61 -21.30
N THR A 617 -14.44 -17.59 -22.58
CA THR A 617 -14.42 -18.74 -23.50
C THR A 617 -14.27 -18.17 -24.91
N GLU A 618 -13.25 -18.68 -25.60
CA GLU A 618 -12.73 -18.39 -26.97
C GLU A 618 -11.81 -17.18 -27.15
#